data_AF-A0A916RZ77-F1
#
_entry.id   AF-A0A916RZ77-F1
#
_cell.length_a   1.000
_cell.length_b   1.000
_cell.length_c   1.000
_cell.angle_alpha   90.00
_cell.angle_beta   90.00
_cell.angle_gamma   90.00
#
_symmetry.space_group_name_H-M   'P 1'
#
loop_
_entity.id
_entity.type
_entity.pdbx_description
1 polymer ?
#
loop_
_entity_poly.entity_id
_entity_poly.type
_entity_poly.pdbx_seq_one_letter_code
_entity_poly.pdbx_strand_id
1 'polypeptide(L)'
;MANEIATLTTEELTQQEIVDLNIATAALTAFWQAVEANQNWWHDQGFRPVVNCCVLSALAVQDILHGMGHIDAIVVKSGLHLQRFEGGKPYHSVTIGSPSTPSLPGLVNAHMVVKLGNLIIDPTIGQVRRSWNDIPKSAVIKTYIGSARRLQLTDKCSVHVTAQHTRRSYDHDLVLSYFKPFLTVDRKTRKWRTAPDTNYERRARFVETALAITNTSTRLAA
;
A
#
# COMPACT_ATOMS: atom_id res chain seq x y z
N MET A 1 5.58 -11.84 17.27
CA MET A 1 4.84 -11.80 15.99
C MET A 1 3.84 -10.65 16.03
N ALA A 2 4.33 -9.40 16.00
CA ALA A 2 3.50 -8.21 16.14
C ALA A 2 3.87 -7.19 15.05
N ASN A 3 2.85 -6.62 14.41
CA ASN A 3 2.88 -5.55 13.38
C ASN A 3 3.01 -5.97 11.90
N GLU A 4 2.25 -6.96 11.44
CA GLU A 4 2.27 -7.36 10.02
C GLU A 4 1.27 -6.59 9.14
N ILE A 5 0.07 -6.32 9.67
CA ILE A 5 -1.01 -5.62 8.96
C ILE A 5 -1.69 -4.68 9.95
N ALA A 6 -1.78 -3.39 9.64
CA ALA A 6 -2.48 -2.43 10.48
C ALA A 6 -3.76 -1.91 9.83
N THR A 7 -4.81 -1.80 10.62
CA THR A 7 -6.00 -1.01 10.28
C THR A 7 -5.77 0.41 10.75
N LEU A 8 -5.62 1.35 9.81
CA LEU A 8 -5.26 2.75 10.09
C LEU A 8 -6.44 3.69 9.86
N THR A 9 -7.58 3.42 10.47
CA THR A 9 -8.81 4.23 10.32
C THR A 9 -8.97 5.17 11.52
N THR A 10 -9.25 6.44 11.26
CA THR A 10 -9.55 7.44 12.31
C THR A 10 -11.02 7.83 12.36
N GLU A 11 -11.81 7.40 11.37
CA GLU A 11 -13.25 7.63 11.26
C GLU A 11 -14.02 6.35 11.54
N GLU A 12 -15.29 6.51 11.94
CA GLU A 12 -16.22 5.39 12.03
C GLU A 12 -16.42 4.74 10.66
N LEU A 13 -16.50 3.41 10.67
CA LEU A 13 -16.73 2.59 9.49
C LEU A 13 -18.22 2.25 9.40
N THR A 14 -18.78 2.37 8.20
CA THR A 14 -20.10 1.80 7.90
C THR A 14 -20.04 0.28 7.95
N GLN A 15 -21.20 -0.39 8.05
CA GLN A 15 -21.24 -1.86 8.05
C GLN A 15 -20.59 -2.48 6.79
N GLN A 16 -20.80 -1.88 5.62
CA GLN A 16 -20.16 -2.32 4.38
C GLN A 16 -18.64 -2.13 4.44
N GLU A 17 -18.17 -0.99 4.96
CA GLU A 17 -16.72 -0.75 5.11
C GLU A 17 -16.06 -1.71 6.12
N ILE A 18 -16.79 -2.17 7.15
CA ILE A 18 -16.32 -3.21 8.07
C ILE A 18 -16.16 -4.55 7.33
N VAL A 19 -17.13 -4.92 6.49
CA VAL A 19 -17.06 -6.12 5.66
C VAL A 19 -15.86 -6.04 4.71
N ASP A 20 -15.74 -4.95 3.96
CA ASP A 20 -14.62 -4.71 3.04
C ASP A 20 -13.27 -4.70 3.76
N LEU A 21 -13.20 -4.14 4.97
CA LEU A 21 -12.00 -4.14 5.81
C LEU A 21 -11.58 -5.56 6.20
N ASN A 22 -12.54 -6.41 6.59
CA ASN A 22 -12.25 -7.79 6.95
C ASN A 22 -11.72 -8.58 5.74
N ILE A 23 -12.35 -8.40 4.58
CA ILE A 23 -11.90 -8.98 3.30
C ILE A 23 -10.49 -8.51 2.95
N ALA A 24 -10.24 -7.20 3.02
CA ALA A 24 -8.94 -6.61 2.73
C ALA A 24 -7.85 -7.14 3.68
N THR A 25 -8.16 -7.25 4.96
CA THR A 25 -7.24 -7.76 5.98
C THR A 25 -6.95 -9.24 5.75
N ALA A 26 -7.95 -10.06 5.41
CA ALA A 26 -7.77 -11.46 5.06
C ALA A 26 -6.88 -11.62 3.81
N ALA A 27 -7.13 -10.82 2.76
CA ALA A 27 -6.32 -10.84 1.54
C ALA A 27 -4.86 -10.45 1.80
N LEU A 28 -4.62 -9.40 2.61
CA LEU A 28 -3.26 -9.02 3.02
C LEU A 28 -2.58 -10.10 3.86
N THR A 29 -3.33 -10.76 4.74
CA THR A 29 -2.81 -11.87 5.58
C THR A 29 -2.37 -13.03 4.72
N ALA A 30 -3.24 -13.48 3.81
CA ALA A 30 -2.94 -14.55 2.88
C ALA A 30 -1.78 -14.19 1.94
N PHE A 31 -1.71 -12.94 1.47
CA PHE A 31 -0.59 -12.43 0.70
C PHE A 31 0.75 -12.57 1.45
N TRP A 32 0.82 -12.07 2.69
CA TRP A 32 2.07 -12.13 3.47
C TRP A 32 2.45 -13.55 3.88
N GLN A 33 1.48 -14.41 4.18
CA GLN A 33 1.74 -15.83 4.43
C GLN A 33 2.25 -16.54 3.16
N ALA A 34 1.68 -16.25 1.99
CA ALA A 34 2.16 -16.77 0.72
C ALA A 34 3.56 -16.25 0.37
N VAL A 35 3.87 -15.01 0.71
CA VAL A 35 5.20 -14.41 0.57
C VAL A 35 6.24 -15.20 1.37
N GLU A 36 5.95 -15.47 2.64
CA GLU A 36 6.84 -16.21 3.53
C GLU A 36 7.01 -17.67 3.09
N ALA A 37 5.90 -18.34 2.72
CA ALA A 37 5.92 -19.72 2.24
C ALA A 37 6.75 -19.92 0.95
N ASN A 38 6.92 -18.86 0.16
CA ASN A 38 7.60 -18.90 -1.14
C ASN A 38 8.93 -18.13 -1.13
N GLN A 39 9.48 -17.79 0.04
CA GLN A 39 10.68 -16.94 0.14
C GLN A 39 11.88 -17.51 -0.64
N ASN A 40 12.13 -18.82 -0.55
CA ASN A 40 13.25 -19.47 -1.24
C ASN A 40 13.12 -19.40 -2.77
N TRP A 41 11.89 -19.50 -3.29
CA TRP A 41 11.64 -19.47 -4.73
C TRP A 41 12.10 -18.14 -5.37
N TRP A 42 12.00 -17.01 -4.67
CA TRP A 42 12.52 -15.74 -5.19
C TRP A 42 14.05 -15.69 -5.24
N HIS A 43 14.70 -16.19 -4.19
CA HIS A 43 16.15 -16.18 -4.11
C HIS A 43 16.75 -16.95 -5.29
N ASP A 44 16.13 -18.07 -5.67
CA ASP A 44 16.59 -18.92 -6.76
C ASP A 44 16.35 -18.31 -8.15
N GLN A 45 15.36 -17.43 -8.30
CA GLN A 45 15.00 -16.82 -9.59
C GLN A 45 15.76 -15.51 -9.88
N GLY A 46 16.57 -15.01 -8.94
CA GLY A 46 17.34 -13.78 -9.12
C GLY A 46 16.51 -12.49 -9.27
N PHE A 47 15.19 -12.55 -8.99
CA PHE A 47 14.30 -11.40 -9.08
C PHE A 47 14.32 -10.56 -7.79
N ARG A 48 13.96 -9.27 -7.91
CA ARG A 48 13.65 -8.46 -6.73
C ARG A 48 12.47 -9.08 -5.98
N PRO A 49 12.54 -9.21 -4.65
CA PRO A 49 11.43 -9.71 -3.83
C PRO A 49 10.15 -8.90 -4.05
N VAL A 50 8.98 -9.56 -4.06
CA VAL A 50 7.68 -8.89 -4.28
C VAL A 50 7.45 -7.76 -3.29
N VAL A 51 7.92 -7.96 -2.05
CA VAL A 51 7.80 -7.04 -0.91
C VAL A 51 8.51 -5.70 -1.14
N ASN A 52 9.47 -5.67 -2.07
CA ASN A 52 10.20 -4.46 -2.47
C ASN A 52 9.63 -3.81 -3.74
N CYS A 53 8.56 -4.38 -4.32
CA CYS A 53 7.96 -3.95 -5.58
C CYS A 53 6.47 -3.64 -5.37
N CYS A 54 6.13 -2.37 -5.13
CA CYS A 54 4.73 -1.96 -4.87
C CYS A 54 3.79 -2.33 -6.03
N VAL A 55 4.25 -2.24 -7.29
CA VAL A 55 3.49 -2.67 -8.48
C VAL A 55 3.11 -4.15 -8.40
N LEU A 56 4.10 -5.01 -8.18
CA LEU A 56 3.90 -6.47 -8.15
C LEU A 56 3.04 -6.87 -6.96
N SER A 57 3.29 -6.29 -5.78
CA SER A 57 2.51 -6.54 -4.56
C SER A 57 1.04 -6.10 -4.71
N ALA A 58 0.80 -4.89 -5.22
CA ALA A 58 -0.57 -4.40 -5.40
C ALA A 58 -1.36 -5.23 -6.42
N LEU A 59 -0.72 -5.66 -7.52
CA LEU A 59 -1.35 -6.56 -8.49
C LEU A 59 -1.60 -7.95 -7.90
N ALA A 60 -0.70 -8.49 -7.08
CA ALA A 60 -0.92 -9.76 -6.41
C ALA A 60 -2.11 -9.70 -5.44
N VAL A 61 -2.22 -8.64 -4.65
CA VAL A 61 -3.37 -8.44 -3.75
C VAL A 61 -4.67 -8.23 -4.54
N GLN A 62 -4.62 -7.51 -5.66
CA GLN A 62 -5.78 -7.40 -6.55
C GLN A 62 -6.24 -8.78 -7.04
N ASP A 63 -5.32 -9.60 -7.56
CA ASP A 63 -5.66 -10.92 -8.09
C ASP A 63 -6.19 -11.86 -6.98
N ILE A 64 -5.67 -11.75 -5.75
CA ILE A 64 -6.20 -12.47 -4.58
C ILE A 64 -7.65 -12.02 -4.29
N LEU A 65 -7.91 -10.71 -4.22
CA LEU A 65 -9.25 -10.18 -3.99
C LEU A 65 -10.22 -10.61 -5.09
N HIS A 66 -9.77 -10.61 -6.35
CA HIS A 66 -10.55 -11.12 -7.49
C HIS A 66 -10.88 -12.60 -7.32
N GLY A 67 -9.91 -13.41 -6.91
CA GLY A 67 -10.11 -14.83 -6.59
C GLY A 67 -11.03 -15.07 -5.39
N MET A 68 -11.15 -14.10 -4.49
CA MET A 68 -12.14 -14.09 -3.39
C MET A 68 -13.54 -13.59 -3.83
N GLY A 69 -13.72 -13.21 -5.10
CA GLY A 69 -14.99 -12.73 -5.67
C GLY A 69 -15.15 -11.20 -5.75
N HIS A 70 -14.15 -10.42 -5.29
CA HIS A 70 -14.18 -8.96 -5.28
C HIS A 70 -13.54 -8.36 -6.53
N ILE A 71 -14.15 -8.61 -7.69
CA ILE A 71 -13.64 -8.18 -9.01
C ILE A 71 -13.62 -6.65 -9.20
N ASP A 72 -14.30 -5.92 -8.34
CA ASP A 72 -14.32 -4.46 -8.28
C ASP A 72 -13.05 -3.86 -7.66
N ALA A 73 -12.18 -4.69 -7.07
CA ALA A 73 -10.88 -4.25 -6.56
C ALA A 73 -9.96 -3.77 -7.71
N ILE A 74 -9.41 -2.56 -7.59
CA ILE A 74 -8.56 -1.96 -8.63
C ILE A 74 -7.22 -1.45 -8.09
N VAL A 75 -6.13 -1.71 -8.82
CA VAL A 75 -4.84 -1.06 -8.56
C VAL A 75 -4.84 0.38 -9.06
N VAL A 76 -4.46 1.30 -8.18
CA VAL A 76 -4.35 2.74 -8.48
C VAL A 76 -2.96 3.27 -8.13
N LYS A 77 -2.54 4.29 -8.88
CA LYS A 77 -1.36 5.09 -8.55
C LYS A 77 -1.68 6.04 -7.39
N SER A 78 -0.82 6.04 -6.39
CA SER A 78 -0.85 6.97 -5.28
C SER A 78 0.54 7.55 -5.05
N GLY A 79 0.63 8.68 -4.38
CA GLY A 79 1.81 9.03 -3.60
C GLY A 79 1.64 8.59 -2.15
N LEU A 80 2.76 8.50 -1.45
CA LEU A 80 2.82 8.14 -0.03
C LEU A 80 3.80 9.06 0.68
N HIS A 81 3.37 9.70 1.75
CA HIS A 81 4.20 10.60 2.54
C HIS A 81 4.05 10.27 4.02
N LEU A 82 5.18 10.15 4.70
CA LEU A 82 5.23 10.02 6.16
C LEU A 82 6.04 11.17 6.72
N GLN A 83 5.47 11.88 7.68
CA GLN A 83 6.08 13.00 8.37
C GLN A 83 6.06 12.76 9.87
N ARG A 84 7.23 12.90 10.51
CA ARG A 84 7.37 13.00 11.97
C ARG A 84 7.39 14.47 12.37
N PHE A 85 6.63 14.80 13.41
CA PHE A 85 6.61 16.12 14.04
C PHE A 85 7.11 16.02 15.48
N GLU A 86 7.91 16.99 15.91
CA GLU A 86 8.39 17.15 17.29
C GLU A 86 8.18 18.60 17.72
N GLY A 87 7.54 18.83 18.87
CA GLY A 87 7.17 20.18 19.29
C GLY A 87 6.34 20.94 18.24
N GLY A 88 5.51 20.22 17.48
CA GLY A 88 4.68 20.77 16.39
C GLY A 88 5.44 21.11 15.10
N LYS A 89 6.74 20.87 15.01
CA LYS A 89 7.55 21.17 13.82
C LYS A 89 7.89 19.90 13.02
N PRO A 90 7.86 19.95 11.67
CA PRO A 90 8.35 18.86 10.84
C PRO A 90 9.82 18.54 11.17
N TYR A 91 10.11 17.29 11.53
CA TYR A 91 11.47 16.87 11.91
C TYR A 91 12.07 15.86 10.91
N HIS A 92 11.32 14.82 10.55
CA HIS A 92 11.74 13.82 9.57
C HIS A 92 10.64 13.51 8.57
N SER A 93 11.00 13.28 7.31
CA SER A 93 10.04 12.90 6.29
C SER A 93 10.58 11.89 5.29
N VAL A 94 9.66 11.15 4.69
CA VAL A 94 9.92 10.26 3.56
C VAL A 94 8.74 10.33 2.61
N THR A 95 9.03 10.43 1.31
CA THR A 95 8.01 10.58 0.27
C THR A 95 8.28 9.65 -0.90
N ILE A 96 7.26 8.91 -1.32
CA ILE A 96 7.19 8.18 -2.58
C ILE A 96 6.25 8.95 -3.52
N GLY A 97 6.68 9.20 -4.75
CA GLY A 97 5.92 10.01 -5.72
C GLY A 97 6.16 11.51 -5.62
N SER A 98 7.30 11.93 -5.06
CA SER A 98 7.71 13.34 -5.10
C SER A 98 8.07 13.77 -6.54
N PRO A 99 7.66 14.96 -7.00
CA PRO A 99 8.06 15.47 -8.32
C PRO A 99 9.57 15.77 -8.43
N SER A 100 10.27 15.92 -7.30
CA SER A 100 11.72 16.17 -7.27
C SER A 100 12.55 14.90 -7.47
N THR A 101 11.96 13.70 -7.38
CA THR A 101 12.69 12.46 -7.54
C THR A 101 13.21 12.30 -8.98
N PRO A 102 14.50 11.97 -9.19
CA PRO A 102 15.04 11.67 -10.50
C PRO A 102 14.28 10.55 -11.22
N SER A 103 14.17 10.65 -12.53
CA SER A 103 13.61 9.58 -13.36
C SER A 103 14.71 8.56 -13.65
N LEU A 104 14.56 7.34 -13.15
CA LEU A 104 15.49 6.24 -13.42
C LEU A 104 14.84 5.22 -14.36
N PRO A 105 15.56 4.69 -15.37
CA PRO A 105 15.02 3.67 -16.26
C PRO A 105 14.49 2.46 -15.49
N GLY A 106 13.28 2.00 -15.86
CA GLY A 106 12.65 0.83 -15.25
C GLY A 106 12.06 1.05 -13.84
N LEU A 107 12.23 2.23 -13.23
CA LEU A 107 11.67 2.53 -11.91
C LEU A 107 10.44 3.44 -12.00
N VAL A 108 9.42 3.11 -11.21
CA VAL A 108 8.19 3.88 -11.12
C VAL A 108 8.26 4.79 -9.90
N ASN A 109 8.36 6.10 -10.11
CA ASN A 109 8.28 7.09 -9.03
C ASN A 109 6.81 7.34 -8.62
N ALA A 110 6.11 6.30 -8.21
CA ALA A 110 4.79 6.35 -7.62
C ALA A 110 4.60 5.12 -6.73
N HIS A 111 3.69 5.24 -5.78
CA HIS A 111 3.23 4.11 -4.98
C HIS A 111 2.03 3.44 -5.65
N MET A 112 1.90 2.12 -5.50
CA MET A 112 0.75 1.37 -6.00
C MET A 112 -0.01 0.79 -4.83
N VAL A 113 -1.32 1.02 -4.82
CA VAL A 113 -2.23 0.52 -3.79
C VAL A 113 -3.47 -0.07 -4.45
N VAL A 114 -4.19 -0.92 -3.74
CA VAL A 114 -5.48 -1.45 -4.19
C VAL A 114 -6.61 -0.63 -3.57
N LYS A 115 -7.65 -0.35 -4.36
CA LYS A 115 -8.91 0.24 -3.91
C LYS A 115 -9.98 -0.83 -3.87
N LEU A 116 -10.72 -0.90 -2.76
CA LEU A 116 -11.94 -1.68 -2.59
C LEU A 116 -12.95 -0.77 -1.88
N GLY A 117 -14.02 -0.38 -2.56
CA GLY A 117 -14.93 0.66 -2.07
C GLY A 117 -14.19 1.93 -1.62
N ASN A 118 -14.42 2.31 -0.35
CA ASN A 118 -13.80 3.48 0.27
C ASN A 118 -12.45 3.20 0.95
N LEU A 119 -11.87 2.02 0.77
CA LEU A 119 -10.61 1.63 1.41
C LEU A 119 -9.45 1.70 0.42
N ILE A 120 -8.28 2.10 0.93
CA ILE A 120 -6.97 1.86 0.34
C ILE A 120 -6.36 0.67 1.07
N ILE A 121 -5.93 -0.32 0.30
CA ILE A 121 -5.21 -1.50 0.76
C ILE A 121 -3.78 -1.36 0.26
N ASP A 122 -2.85 -1.18 1.19
CA ASP A 122 -1.43 -0.97 0.89
C ASP A 122 -0.60 -2.16 1.37
N PRO A 123 -0.22 -3.09 0.47
CA PRO A 123 0.61 -4.22 0.84
C PRO A 123 2.06 -3.84 1.14
N THR A 124 2.49 -2.60 0.82
CA THR A 124 3.90 -2.20 0.81
C THR A 124 4.14 -0.88 1.53
N ILE A 125 3.28 -0.50 2.47
CA ILE A 125 3.47 0.70 3.28
C ILE A 125 4.81 0.66 4.04
N GLY A 126 5.33 -0.53 4.34
CA GLY A 126 6.64 -0.73 4.94
C GLY A 126 7.81 -0.10 4.15
N GLN A 127 7.64 0.26 2.88
CA GLN A 127 8.67 0.98 2.10
C GLN A 127 9.03 2.36 2.67
N VAL A 128 8.13 2.98 3.44
CA VAL A 128 8.43 4.23 4.17
C VAL A 128 8.99 4.00 5.56
N ARG A 129 9.21 2.76 5.98
CA ARG A 129 9.83 2.45 7.27
C ARG A 129 11.25 3.00 7.34
N ARG A 130 11.59 3.63 8.46
CA ARG A 130 12.94 4.17 8.76
C ARG A 130 13.29 3.83 10.20
N SER A 131 14.56 4.00 10.60
CA SER A 131 15.00 3.75 11.99
C SER A 131 14.27 4.60 13.04
N TRP A 132 13.70 5.74 12.64
CA TRP A 132 12.98 6.68 13.51
C TRP A 132 11.45 6.47 13.54
N ASN A 133 10.94 5.44 12.85
CA ASN A 133 9.52 5.06 12.88
C ASN A 133 9.36 3.52 12.90
N ASP A 134 8.15 3.07 13.16
CA ASP A 134 7.77 1.65 13.35
C ASP A 134 6.58 1.26 12.44
N ILE A 135 6.45 1.93 11.28
CA ILE A 135 5.37 1.68 10.31
C ILE A 135 5.22 0.16 10.03
N PRO A 136 3.98 -0.37 9.96
CA PRO A 136 3.70 -1.78 9.70
C PRO A 136 4.16 -2.21 8.29
N LYS A 137 4.21 -3.52 8.03
CA LYS A 137 4.55 -4.03 6.68
C LYS A 137 3.48 -3.63 5.65
N SER A 138 2.21 -3.72 6.04
CA SER A 138 1.04 -3.37 5.23
C SER A 138 -0.05 -2.69 6.04
N ALA A 139 -0.99 -2.03 5.36
CA ALA A 139 -2.10 -1.36 6.02
C ALA A 139 -3.37 -1.31 5.17
N VAL A 140 -4.52 -1.21 5.85
CA VAL A 140 -5.79 -0.80 5.25
C VAL A 140 -6.19 0.55 5.84
N ILE A 141 -6.56 1.52 5.01
CA ILE A 141 -6.91 2.87 5.42
C ILE A 141 -8.17 3.36 4.70
N LYS A 142 -9.08 3.97 5.44
CA LYS A 142 -10.28 4.62 4.87
C LYS A 142 -9.90 5.87 4.11
N THR A 143 -10.55 6.06 2.98
CA THR A 143 -10.31 7.19 2.08
C THR A 143 -11.25 8.33 2.43
N TYR A 144 -10.73 9.55 2.33
CA TYR A 144 -11.54 10.74 2.51
C TYR A 144 -12.09 11.15 1.15
N ILE A 145 -13.41 11.03 0.96
CA ILE A 145 -14.05 11.45 -0.29
C ILE A 145 -14.26 12.98 -0.32
N GLY A 146 -14.22 13.68 0.82
CA GLY A 146 -14.67 15.07 0.93
C GLY A 146 -13.68 16.12 1.47
N SER A 147 -12.42 15.77 1.76
CA SER A 147 -11.51 16.75 2.39
C SER A 147 -10.72 17.54 1.34
N ALA A 148 -10.82 18.87 1.34
CA ALA A 148 -9.96 19.76 0.55
C ALA A 148 -8.51 19.81 1.06
N ARG A 149 -8.07 18.79 1.83
CA ARG A 149 -6.75 18.73 2.44
C ARG A 149 -5.69 18.65 1.36
N ARG A 150 -4.71 19.54 1.48
CA ARG A 150 -3.53 19.59 0.62
C ARG A 150 -2.30 19.30 1.44
N LEU A 151 -1.34 18.62 0.83
CA LEU A 151 -0.02 18.37 1.38
C LEU A 151 1.01 19.15 0.53
N GLN A 152 1.82 19.96 1.17
CA GLN A 152 2.94 20.62 0.51
C GLN A 152 4.14 19.64 0.49
N LEU A 153 4.55 19.21 -0.70
CA LEU A 153 5.72 18.31 -0.86
C LEU A 153 7.02 19.09 -1.08
N THR A 154 6.93 20.22 -1.76
CA THR A 154 8.01 21.18 -2.04
C THR A 154 7.43 22.57 -2.17
N ASP A 155 8.22 23.64 -2.18
CA ASP A 155 7.70 25.03 -2.33
C ASP A 155 6.80 25.24 -3.55
N LYS A 156 6.99 24.43 -4.60
CA LYS A 156 6.25 24.53 -5.88
C LYS A 156 5.26 23.39 -6.11
N CYS A 157 5.08 22.49 -5.15
CA CYS A 157 4.21 21.32 -5.32
C CYS A 157 3.31 21.10 -4.10
N SER A 158 2.02 21.29 -4.34
CA SER A 158 0.94 20.98 -3.41
C SER A 158 0.04 19.90 -4.00
N VAL A 159 -0.19 18.80 -3.29
CA VAL A 159 -0.97 17.63 -3.76
C VAL A 159 -2.23 17.44 -2.93
N HIS A 160 -3.27 16.85 -3.53
CA HIS A 160 -4.51 16.51 -2.84
C HIS A 160 -4.32 15.23 -2.03
N VAL A 161 -4.61 15.31 -0.72
CA VAL A 161 -4.58 14.16 0.19
C VAL A 161 -5.85 13.33 -0.03
N THR A 162 -5.69 12.03 -0.21
CA THR A 162 -6.78 11.07 -0.46
C THR A 162 -7.08 10.19 0.74
N ALA A 163 -6.10 9.99 1.62
CA ALA A 163 -6.25 9.33 2.91
C ALA A 163 -5.13 9.82 3.84
N GLN A 164 -5.38 9.82 5.15
CA GLN A 164 -4.43 10.28 6.15
C GLN A 164 -4.69 9.57 7.47
N HIS A 165 -3.61 9.19 8.15
CA HIS A 165 -3.64 8.65 9.50
C HIS A 165 -2.62 9.40 10.34
N THR A 166 -3.03 9.81 11.54
CA THR A 166 -2.16 10.47 12.50
C THR A 166 -2.06 9.60 13.73
N ARG A 167 -0.83 9.21 14.07
CA ARG A 167 -0.53 8.55 15.35
C ARG A 167 0.19 9.55 16.24
N ARG A 168 -0.43 9.85 17.39
CA ARG A 168 0.12 10.76 18.39
C ARG A 168 0.88 9.99 19.46
N SER A 169 2.04 10.49 19.84
CA SER A 169 2.83 10.04 21.00
C SER A 169 3.05 11.22 21.94
N TYR A 170 3.60 10.96 23.13
CA TYR A 170 3.96 12.01 24.08
C TYR A 170 5.04 12.95 23.54
N ASP A 171 6.00 12.40 22.80
CA ASP A 171 7.22 13.06 22.34
C ASP A 171 7.19 13.46 20.85
N HIS A 172 6.38 12.78 20.04
CA HIS A 172 6.30 13.02 18.60
C HIS A 172 4.94 12.64 18.01
N ASP A 173 4.58 13.25 16.88
CA ASP A 173 3.46 12.80 16.06
C ASP A 173 3.98 12.19 14.76
N LEU A 174 3.33 11.13 14.28
CA LEU A 174 3.51 10.59 12.94
C LEU A 174 2.25 10.86 12.11
N VAL A 175 2.43 11.51 10.96
CA VAL A 175 1.36 11.75 10.00
C VAL A 175 1.68 11.01 8.71
N LEU A 176 0.88 10.00 8.41
CA LEU A 176 0.91 9.24 7.18
C LEU A 176 -0.15 9.77 6.22
N SER A 177 0.23 10.14 5.00
CA SER A 177 -0.68 10.70 4.00
C SER A 177 -0.53 10.00 2.65
N TYR A 178 -1.65 9.55 2.11
CA TYR A 178 -1.79 9.15 0.71
C TYR A 178 -2.27 10.35 -0.09
N PHE A 179 -1.80 10.49 -1.32
CA PHE A 179 -2.16 11.63 -2.15
C PHE A 179 -2.24 11.27 -3.62
N LYS A 180 -3.01 12.07 -4.38
CA LYS A 180 -3.02 11.96 -5.84
C LYS A 180 -1.67 12.44 -6.39
N PRO A 181 -0.95 11.63 -7.19
CA PRO A 181 0.33 12.06 -7.77
C PRO A 181 0.20 13.37 -8.53
N PHE A 182 1.21 14.24 -8.40
CA PHE A 182 1.28 15.49 -9.13
C PHE A 182 1.34 15.23 -10.64
N LEU A 183 0.80 16.13 -11.47
CA LEU A 183 0.62 15.92 -12.92
C LEU A 183 1.90 15.44 -13.64
N THR A 184 3.06 15.98 -13.28
CA THR A 184 4.33 15.59 -13.89
C THR A 184 4.74 14.16 -13.52
N VAL A 185 4.53 13.75 -12.27
CA VAL A 185 4.77 12.39 -11.78
C VAL A 185 3.80 11.42 -12.46
N ASP A 186 2.53 11.79 -12.53
CA ASP A 186 1.49 10.98 -13.16
C ASP A 186 1.79 10.71 -14.64
N ARG A 187 2.22 11.74 -15.39
CA ARG A 187 2.63 11.63 -16.79
C ARG A 187 3.88 10.77 -16.99
N LYS A 188 4.88 10.87 -16.11
CA LYS A 188 6.11 10.07 -16.15
C LYS A 188 5.83 8.60 -15.85
N THR A 189 4.86 8.32 -15.01
CA THR A 189 4.49 6.96 -14.57
C THR A 189 3.33 6.35 -15.36
N ARG A 190 2.84 6.99 -16.43
CA ARG A 190 1.67 6.51 -17.19
C ARG A 190 1.83 5.11 -17.79
N LYS A 191 3.07 4.71 -18.11
CA LYS A 191 3.39 3.39 -18.68
C LYS A 191 3.70 2.32 -17.62
N TRP A 192 3.35 2.53 -16.35
CA TRP A 192 3.62 1.55 -15.29
C TRP A 192 3.02 0.17 -15.60
N ARG A 193 1.90 0.10 -16.34
CA ARG A 193 1.24 -1.15 -16.74
C ARG A 193 2.11 -2.03 -17.64
N THR A 194 3.14 -1.47 -18.27
CA THR A 194 4.10 -2.21 -19.11
C THR A 194 5.44 -2.44 -18.40
N ALA A 195 5.54 -2.14 -17.10
CA ALA A 195 6.75 -2.39 -16.34
C ALA A 195 6.96 -3.91 -16.15
N PRO A 196 8.21 -4.41 -16.06
CA PRO A 196 8.47 -5.84 -15.80
C PRO A 196 7.80 -6.38 -14.53
N ASP A 197 7.49 -5.50 -13.57
CA ASP A 197 6.77 -5.82 -12.33
C ASP A 197 5.27 -6.12 -12.55
N THR A 198 4.74 -5.97 -13.77
CA THR A 198 3.35 -6.32 -14.08
C THR A 198 3.17 -7.72 -14.66
N ASN A 199 4.26 -8.46 -14.91
CA ASN A 199 4.17 -9.81 -15.43
C ASN A 199 3.38 -10.71 -14.44
N TYR A 200 2.32 -11.34 -14.93
CA TYR A 200 1.47 -12.25 -14.16
C TYR A 200 2.25 -13.46 -13.64
N GLU A 201 3.14 -14.04 -14.44
CA GLU A 201 3.93 -15.22 -14.06
C GLU A 201 4.77 -14.97 -12.81
N ARG A 202 5.20 -13.72 -12.59
CA ARG A 202 5.96 -13.33 -11.40
C ARG A 202 5.14 -13.35 -10.11
N ARG A 203 3.81 -13.32 -10.20
CA ARG A 203 2.90 -13.30 -9.04
C ARG A 203 1.95 -14.51 -8.97
N ALA A 204 1.75 -15.25 -10.05
CA ALA A 204 0.79 -16.35 -10.16
C ALA A 204 0.90 -17.34 -8.99
N ARG A 205 2.11 -17.83 -8.71
CA ARG A 205 2.38 -18.79 -7.61
C ARG A 205 1.96 -18.27 -6.23
N PHE A 206 2.09 -16.97 -5.98
CA PHE A 206 1.72 -16.34 -4.70
C PHE A 206 0.22 -16.20 -4.59
N VAL A 207 -0.43 -15.80 -5.68
CA VAL A 207 -1.88 -15.70 -5.75
C VAL A 207 -2.50 -17.08 -5.50
N GLU A 208 -2.00 -18.14 -6.15
CA GLU A 208 -2.44 -19.51 -5.93
C GLU A 208 -2.25 -19.96 -4.47
N THR A 209 -1.06 -19.72 -3.89
CA THR A 209 -0.77 -20.06 -2.49
C THR A 209 -1.69 -19.30 -1.53
N ALA A 210 -1.88 -18.00 -1.76
CA ALA A 210 -2.74 -17.16 -0.93
C ALA A 210 -4.21 -17.59 -1.01
N LEU A 211 -4.72 -17.93 -2.19
CA LEU A 211 -6.09 -18.42 -2.36
C LEU A 211 -6.30 -19.78 -1.70
N ALA A 212 -5.30 -20.66 -1.70
CA ALA A 212 -5.35 -21.92 -0.96
C ALA A 212 -5.45 -21.70 0.57
N ILE A 213 -4.71 -20.71 1.08
CA ILE A 213 -4.76 -20.29 2.49
C ILE A 213 -6.15 -19.78 2.85
N THR A 214 -6.71 -18.84 2.07
CA THR A 214 -8.04 -18.27 2.36
C THR A 214 -9.13 -19.34 2.38
N ASN A 215 -9.10 -20.28 1.43
CA ASN A 215 -10.07 -21.36 1.35
C ASN A 215 -10.00 -22.34 2.54
N THR A 216 -8.80 -22.55 3.08
CA THR A 216 -8.61 -23.42 4.26
C THR A 216 -9.17 -22.75 5.52
N SER A 217 -8.95 -21.45 5.69
CA SER A 217 -9.51 -20.69 6.82
C SER A 217 -11.03 -20.65 6.81
N THR A 218 -11.66 -20.49 5.64
CA THR A 218 -13.12 -20.52 5.52
C THR A 218 -13.73 -21.87 5.90
N ARG A 219 -13.06 -22.98 5.54
CA ARG A 219 -13.53 -24.35 5.89
C ARG A 219 -13.41 -24.68 7.37
N LEU A 220 -12.52 -24.03 8.11
CA LEU A 220 -12.35 -24.22 9.55
C LEU A 220 -13.30 -23.35 10.39
N ALA A 221 -13.90 -22.32 9.79
CA ALA A 221 -14.83 -21.41 10.45
C ALA A 221 -16.32 -21.75 10.20
N ALA A 222 -16.59 -22.71 9.32
CA ALA A 222 -17.93 -23.23 9.00
C ALA A 222 -18.19 -24.55 9.75
#